data_AF-A0A960GV86-F1
#
_entry.id   AF-A0A960GV86-F1
#
_cell.length_a   1.000
_cell.length_b   1.000
_cell.length_c   1.000
_cell.angle_alpha   90.00
_cell.angle_beta   90.00
_cell.angle_gamma   90.00
#
_symmetry.space_group_name_H-M   'P 1'
#
loop_
_entity.id
_entity.type
_entity.pdbx_description
1 polymer ?
#
loop_
_entity_poly.entity_id
_entity_poly.type
_entity_poly.pdbx_seq_one_letter_code
_entity_poly.pdbx_strand_id
1 'polypeptide(L)'
;MAGRQTMSDHDDDQPAKRRSLVLIAGLIALGAAGVAIAVATGALRLDKSVNSSPSPGELAQQRCQSAVLTRLLSPDKATISDIRTEPSALESDGRDYSSLMTSEPLKGVDAARIKVLNVSGTANAPSEVGSMISDRFDCRAYFVDGTLVHTLVVFDHAH
;
A
#
# COMPACT_ATOMS: atom_id res chain seq x y z
N MET A 1 75.52 -46.66 -13.12
CA MET A 1 75.32 -47.59 -11.98
C MET A 1 73.83 -47.61 -11.63
N ALA A 2 73.39 -48.46 -10.69
CA ALA A 2 71.99 -48.93 -10.60
C ALA A 2 71.11 -48.22 -9.54
N GLY A 3 69.81 -48.57 -9.52
CA GLY A 3 68.75 -48.05 -8.63
C GLY A 3 67.86 -47.04 -9.34
N ARG A 4 66.56 -47.25 -9.63
CA ARG A 4 65.56 -48.30 -9.31
C ARG A 4 64.91 -48.29 -7.91
N GLN A 5 63.80 -47.55 -7.85
CA GLN A 5 62.55 -47.81 -7.11
C GLN A 5 61.40 -47.51 -8.13
N THR A 6 60.24 -48.17 -8.27
CA THR A 6 59.60 -49.36 -7.65
C THR A 6 59.31 -49.28 -6.14
N MET A 7 58.07 -49.48 -5.65
CA MET A 7 56.80 -49.84 -6.33
C MET A 7 55.55 -49.50 -5.45
N SER A 8 54.35 -49.84 -5.93
CA SER A 8 53.03 -49.84 -5.27
C SER A 8 52.28 -48.51 -5.31
N ASP A 9 51.37 -48.26 -6.26
CA ASP A 9 50.16 -49.00 -6.72
C ASP A 9 48.93 -48.76 -5.83
N HIS A 10 47.86 -48.27 -6.46
CA HIS A 10 46.50 -48.81 -6.40
C HIS A 10 45.83 -48.50 -7.75
N ASP A 11 45.30 -49.53 -8.41
CA ASP A 11 44.37 -49.39 -9.52
C ASP A 11 43.07 -48.68 -9.07
N ASP A 12 42.42 -47.94 -9.97
CA ASP A 12 41.26 -48.50 -10.68
C ASP A 12 40.91 -47.72 -11.98
N ASP A 13 40.13 -48.37 -12.83
CA ASP A 13 40.03 -48.25 -14.30
C ASP A 13 39.98 -46.84 -14.98
N GLN A 14 40.61 -46.73 -16.16
CA GLN A 14 40.41 -45.61 -17.11
C GLN A 14 40.57 -46.04 -18.58
N PRO A 15 39.47 -46.06 -19.37
CA PRO A 15 39.52 -45.93 -20.83
C PRO A 15 38.60 -44.77 -21.28
N ALA A 16 39.14 -43.57 -21.57
CA ALA A 16 39.79 -43.22 -22.83
C ALA A 16 38.88 -43.16 -24.09
N LYS A 17 38.39 -41.94 -24.36
CA LYS A 17 38.35 -41.29 -25.70
C LYS A 17 37.69 -42.03 -26.90
N ARG A 18 36.48 -41.57 -27.28
CA ARG A 18 36.07 -41.01 -28.62
C ARG A 18 34.66 -41.44 -29.09
N ARG A 19 34.13 -40.62 -30.01
CA ARG A 19 33.06 -40.89 -31.02
C ARG A 19 31.59 -40.93 -30.57
N SER A 20 30.89 -39.88 -31.01
CA SER A 20 29.79 -39.96 -32.00
C SER A 20 28.36 -40.32 -31.54
N LEU A 21 27.49 -39.31 -31.60
CA LEU A 21 26.11 -39.35 -32.12
C LEU A 21 25.19 -40.51 -31.70
N VAL A 22 24.41 -40.25 -30.65
CA VAL A 22 23.04 -40.75 -30.44
C VAL A 22 22.22 -39.47 -30.20
N LEU A 23 21.30 -38.96 -31.05
CA LEU A 23 20.50 -39.48 -32.17
C LEU A 23 19.31 -40.41 -31.80
N ILE A 24 18.11 -39.88 -32.07
CA ILE A 24 16.82 -40.55 -32.34
C ILE A 24 15.88 -40.86 -31.14
N ALA A 25 15.06 -39.85 -30.84
CA ALA A 25 13.58 -39.86 -30.82
C ALA A 25 12.75 -40.65 -29.78
N GLY A 26 11.59 -40.05 -29.46
CA GLY A 26 10.49 -40.63 -28.68
C GLY A 26 9.24 -39.72 -28.71
N LEU A 27 8.45 -39.78 -29.79
CA LEU A 27 7.30 -38.92 -30.05
C LEU A 27 5.95 -39.65 -29.88
N ILE A 28 5.19 -39.34 -28.82
CA ILE A 28 3.71 -39.41 -28.75
C ILE A 28 3.29 -38.31 -27.75
N ALA A 29 2.54 -37.23 -28.01
CA ALA A 29 1.44 -36.86 -28.92
C ALA A 29 0.02 -36.98 -28.30
N LEU A 30 -0.81 -35.95 -28.55
CA LEU A 30 -2.23 -35.79 -28.19
C LEU A 30 -2.55 -35.65 -26.68
N GLY A 31 -3.35 -34.64 -26.27
CA GLY A 31 -3.91 -34.67 -24.91
C GLY A 31 -4.60 -33.46 -24.26
N ALA A 32 -4.57 -32.22 -24.77
CA ALA A 32 -5.36 -31.12 -24.17
C ALA A 32 -5.55 -29.91 -25.11
N ALA A 33 -6.80 -29.60 -25.44
CA ALA A 33 -7.18 -28.28 -25.96
C ALA A 33 -7.59 -27.39 -24.78
N GLY A 34 -6.82 -26.33 -24.50
CA GLY A 34 -6.97 -25.54 -23.28
C GLY A 34 -6.46 -24.11 -23.42
N VAL A 35 -7.04 -23.32 -24.34
CA VAL A 35 -6.72 -21.89 -24.50
C VAL A 35 -7.42 -21.08 -23.40
N ALA A 36 -6.88 -21.15 -22.18
CA ALA A 36 -7.21 -20.18 -21.13
C ALA A 36 -6.49 -18.86 -21.44
N ILE A 37 -7.23 -17.84 -21.88
CA ILE A 37 -6.66 -16.56 -22.27
C ILE A 37 -6.15 -15.83 -21.02
N ALA A 38 -4.82 -15.64 -20.92
CA ALA A 38 -4.17 -14.99 -19.78
C ALA A 38 -4.37 -13.45 -19.80
N VAL A 39 -5.60 -12.98 -19.57
CA VAL A 39 -5.92 -11.54 -19.43
C VAL A 39 -5.72 -11.10 -17.98
N ALA A 40 -4.45 -10.84 -17.62
CA ALA A 40 -4.11 -10.12 -16.40
C ALA A 40 -2.83 -9.31 -16.60
N THR A 41 -2.95 -8.06 -17.03
CA THR A 41 -1.89 -7.03 -16.92
C THR A 41 -1.69 -6.64 -15.45
N GLY A 42 -1.17 -7.60 -14.67
CA GLY A 42 -0.90 -7.48 -13.25
C GLY A 42 0.55 -7.85 -12.96
N ALA A 43 1.45 -6.90 -13.20
CA ALA A 43 2.86 -7.09 -12.89
C ALA A 43 3.05 -7.42 -11.40
N LEU A 44 3.75 -8.52 -11.14
CA LEU A 44 4.46 -8.85 -9.90
C LEU A 44 3.78 -8.33 -8.61
N ARG A 45 2.88 -9.14 -8.03
CA ARG A 45 2.51 -9.01 -6.60
C ARG A 45 3.65 -9.52 -5.72
N LEU A 46 4.77 -8.82 -5.81
CA LEU A 46 5.94 -8.95 -4.95
C LEU A 46 5.58 -8.53 -3.52
N ASP A 47 6.18 -9.19 -2.56
CA ASP A 47 5.92 -9.22 -1.12
C ASP A 47 5.53 -7.86 -0.48
N LYS A 48 4.22 -7.58 -0.28
CA LYS A 48 3.78 -6.55 0.69
C LYS A 48 3.72 -7.11 2.12
N SER A 49 4.88 -7.52 2.61
CA SER A 49 5.13 -7.86 4.03
C SER A 49 6.47 -7.28 4.50
N VAL A 50 6.66 -5.98 4.24
CA VAL A 50 7.73 -5.16 4.83
C VAL A 50 7.09 -4.14 5.75
N ASN A 51 7.67 -3.95 6.94
CA ASN A 51 7.22 -2.98 7.94
C ASN A 51 7.61 -1.53 7.56
N SER A 52 7.21 -1.10 6.36
CA SER A 52 7.34 0.28 5.91
C SER A 52 6.43 1.18 6.73
N SER A 53 6.93 2.35 7.15
CA SER A 53 6.07 3.42 7.67
C SER A 53 4.96 3.73 6.66
N PRO A 54 3.71 3.94 7.10
CA PRO A 54 2.63 4.35 6.19
C PRO A 54 3.01 5.64 5.47
N SER A 55 2.64 5.75 4.21
CA SER A 55 2.80 6.99 3.44
C SER A 55 1.94 8.12 4.06
N PRO A 56 2.27 9.41 3.81
CA PRO A 56 1.44 10.52 4.26
C PRO A 56 -0.03 10.39 3.83
N GLY A 57 -0.29 9.84 2.65
CA GLY A 57 -1.65 9.55 2.17
C GLY A 57 -2.36 8.47 3.00
N GLU A 58 -1.72 7.32 3.22
CA GLU A 58 -2.28 6.25 4.09
C GLU A 58 -2.50 6.75 5.53
N LEU A 59 -1.57 7.53 6.08
CA LEU A 59 -1.66 8.09 7.43
C LEU A 59 -2.78 9.13 7.57
N ALA A 60 -2.91 10.05 6.60
CA ALA A 60 -4.01 11.00 6.53
C ALA A 60 -5.35 10.27 6.43
N GLN A 61 -5.46 9.29 5.52
CA GLN A 61 -6.66 8.48 5.32
C GLN A 61 -7.07 7.73 6.59
N GLN A 62 -6.13 7.12 7.33
CA GLN A 62 -6.42 6.44 8.60
C GLN A 62 -6.92 7.42 9.67
N ARG A 63 -6.24 8.57 9.82
CA ARG A 63 -6.56 9.55 10.86
C ARG A 63 -7.87 10.29 10.58
N CYS A 64 -8.14 10.66 9.33
CA CYS A 64 -9.40 11.23 8.91
C CYS A 64 -10.58 10.28 9.10
N GLN A 65 -10.46 9.00 8.70
CA GLN A 65 -11.52 8.01 8.99
C GLN A 65 -11.78 7.87 10.50
N SER A 66 -10.73 7.80 11.32
CA SER A 66 -10.90 7.74 12.78
C SER A 66 -11.61 8.98 13.34
N ALA A 67 -11.29 10.18 12.83
CA ALA A 67 -11.90 11.44 13.27
C ALA A 67 -13.35 11.63 12.76
N VAL A 68 -13.67 11.06 11.60
CA VAL A 68 -15.04 10.92 11.08
C VAL A 68 -15.84 9.99 11.99
N LEU A 69 -15.35 8.78 12.27
CA LEU A 69 -16.05 7.79 13.11
C LEU A 69 -16.36 8.32 14.52
N THR A 70 -15.46 9.09 15.15
CA THR A 70 -15.70 9.69 16.48
C THR A 70 -16.80 10.76 16.53
N ARG A 71 -17.41 11.11 15.40
CA ARG A 71 -18.50 12.10 15.30
C ARG A 71 -19.85 11.49 14.87
N LEU A 72 -19.92 10.18 14.67
CA LEU A 72 -21.15 9.48 14.25
C LEU A 72 -21.88 8.90 15.46
N LEU A 73 -23.21 8.89 15.43
CA LEU A 73 -24.07 8.38 16.51
C LEU A 73 -23.94 6.86 16.76
N SER A 74 -23.44 6.10 15.79
CA SER A 74 -23.18 4.65 15.93
C SER A 74 -21.93 4.24 15.14
N PRO A 75 -20.72 4.52 15.68
CA PRO A 75 -19.45 4.28 14.97
C PRO A 75 -19.18 2.80 14.69
N ASP A 76 -19.74 1.90 15.50
CA ASP A 76 -19.65 0.43 15.37
C ASP A 76 -20.45 -0.13 14.19
N LYS A 77 -21.46 0.62 13.73
CA LYS A 77 -22.34 0.29 12.61
C LYS A 77 -22.10 1.17 11.38
N ALA A 78 -21.15 2.09 11.47
CA ALA A 78 -20.81 3.00 10.40
C ALA A 78 -19.89 2.32 9.36
N THR A 79 -20.04 2.71 8.10
CA THR A 79 -19.11 2.33 7.02
C THR A 79 -18.66 3.56 6.25
N ILE A 80 -17.40 3.58 5.82
CA ILE A 80 -16.85 4.68 5.04
C ILE A 80 -16.49 4.16 3.64
N SER A 81 -17.00 4.84 2.61
CA SER A 81 -16.81 4.49 1.20
C SER A 81 -16.20 5.64 0.39
N ASP A 82 -15.82 5.34 -0.86
CA ASP A 82 -15.45 6.32 -1.90
C ASP A 82 -14.28 7.26 -1.56
N ILE A 83 -13.41 6.80 -0.64
CA ILE A 83 -12.33 7.61 -0.08
C ILE A 83 -11.32 8.03 -1.15
N ARG A 84 -11.05 9.34 -1.22
CA ARG A 84 -10.02 9.95 -2.07
C ARG A 84 -9.10 10.81 -1.20
N THR A 85 -7.79 10.65 -1.38
CA THR A 85 -6.77 11.46 -0.71
C THR A 85 -5.97 12.22 -1.76
N GLU A 86 -6.06 13.55 -1.74
CA GLU A 86 -5.52 14.44 -2.77
C GLU A 86 -4.73 15.60 -2.12
N PRO A 87 -3.60 16.04 -2.68
CA PRO A 87 -2.88 17.22 -2.18
C PRO A 87 -3.74 18.48 -2.28
N SER A 88 -3.72 19.32 -1.24
CA SER A 88 -4.46 20.59 -1.21
C SER A 88 -3.54 21.77 -0.90
N ALA A 89 -3.92 22.96 -1.36
CA ALA A 89 -3.27 24.20 -0.97
C ALA A 89 -3.68 24.57 0.47
N LEU A 90 -2.77 25.22 1.20
CA LEU A 90 -3.10 25.85 2.48
C LEU A 90 -3.94 27.11 2.21
N GLU A 91 -5.13 27.18 2.80
CA GLU A 91 -6.11 28.24 2.65
C GLU A 91 -6.09 29.13 3.90
N SER A 92 -4.97 29.86 4.09
CA SER A 92 -4.63 30.62 5.31
C SER A 92 -5.73 31.55 5.79
N ASP A 93 -6.37 32.24 4.86
CA ASP A 93 -7.41 33.25 5.09
C ASP A 93 -8.82 32.72 4.77
N GLY A 94 -8.92 31.40 4.57
CA GLY A 94 -10.13 30.66 4.24
C GLY A 94 -10.35 29.48 5.18
N ARG A 95 -10.50 28.27 4.62
CA ARG A 95 -10.92 27.08 5.40
C ARG A 95 -9.92 26.65 6.48
N ASP A 96 -8.64 27.02 6.38
CA ASP A 96 -7.62 26.68 7.37
C ASP A 96 -7.45 27.72 8.47
N TYR A 97 -8.03 28.92 8.34
CA TYR A 97 -7.79 30.05 9.26
C TYR A 97 -8.00 29.66 10.72
N SER A 98 -9.11 28.98 11.04
CA SER A 98 -9.37 28.53 12.41
C SER A 98 -8.32 27.51 12.86
N SER A 99 -8.00 26.50 12.05
CA SER A 99 -6.97 25.50 12.40
C SER A 99 -5.61 26.13 12.69
N LEU A 100 -5.20 27.12 11.89
CA LEU A 100 -3.93 27.83 12.05
C LEU A 100 -3.89 28.77 13.27
N MET A 101 -5.03 29.34 13.67
CA MET A 101 -5.09 30.30 14.79
C MET A 101 -5.42 29.64 16.14
N THR A 102 -6.23 28.57 16.14
CA THR A 102 -6.79 27.96 17.36
C THR A 102 -6.24 26.59 17.71
N SER A 103 -5.64 25.83 16.78
CA SER A 103 -5.00 24.55 17.13
C SER A 103 -3.55 24.75 17.54
N GLU A 104 -3.21 24.35 18.77
CA GLU A 104 -1.85 24.44 19.32
C GLU A 104 -0.77 23.80 18.42
N PRO A 105 -1.00 22.68 17.70
CA PRO A 105 0.03 22.08 16.84
C PRO A 105 0.33 22.84 15.54
N LEU A 106 -0.49 23.83 15.16
CA LEU A 106 -0.29 24.67 13.97
C LEU A 106 -0.03 26.14 14.29
N LYS A 107 -0.38 26.59 15.50
CA LYS A 107 -0.32 28.00 15.90
C LYS A 107 1.12 28.54 15.88
N GLY A 108 1.36 29.51 15.00
CA GLY A 108 2.68 30.12 14.82
C GLY A 108 3.67 29.27 14.01
N VAL A 109 3.22 28.17 13.39
CA VAL A 109 4.02 27.44 12.40
C VAL A 109 4.02 28.22 11.08
N ASP A 110 5.20 28.36 10.47
CA ASP A 110 5.35 28.95 9.14
C ASP A 110 4.57 28.12 8.09
N ALA A 111 3.67 28.80 7.37
CA ALA A 111 2.86 28.23 6.29
C ALA A 111 3.69 27.44 5.25
N ALA A 112 4.94 27.85 4.97
CA ALA A 112 5.81 27.16 4.03
C ALA A 112 6.23 25.74 4.48
N ARG A 113 6.12 25.44 5.79
CA ARG A 113 6.38 24.11 6.38
C ARG A 113 5.13 23.23 6.45
N ILE A 114 3.95 23.81 6.24
CA ILE A 114 2.67 23.10 6.33
C ILE A 114 2.29 22.54 4.96
N LYS A 115 2.02 21.24 4.90
CA LYS A 115 1.43 20.55 3.73
C LYS A 115 0.06 20.03 4.11
N VAL A 116 -0.93 20.24 3.25
CA VAL A 116 -2.30 19.76 3.46
C VAL A 116 -2.60 18.62 2.49
N LEU A 117 -3.12 17.52 3.01
CA LEU A 117 -3.84 16.53 2.21
C LEU A 117 -5.32 16.65 2.52
N ASN A 118 -6.17 16.70 1.50
CA ASN A 118 -7.61 16.52 1.68
C ASN A 118 -7.95 15.03 1.56
N VAL A 119 -8.69 14.50 2.52
CA VAL A 119 -9.31 13.18 2.49
C VAL A 119 -10.82 13.39 2.43
N SER A 120 -11.44 13.11 1.29
CA SER A 120 -12.90 13.14 1.14
C SER A 120 -13.46 11.74 0.94
N GLY A 121 -14.74 11.56 1.25
CA GLY A 121 -15.45 10.28 1.09
C GLY A 121 -16.88 10.38 1.62
N THR A 122 -17.55 9.23 1.74
CA THR A 122 -18.92 9.13 2.25
C THR A 122 -18.96 8.29 3.51
N ALA A 123 -19.55 8.82 4.58
CA ALA A 123 -19.84 8.10 5.81
C ALA A 123 -21.31 7.65 5.81
N ASN A 124 -21.56 6.36 6.00
CA ASN A 124 -22.89 5.78 6.07
C ASN A 124 -23.12 5.28 7.49
N ALA A 125 -24.13 5.79 8.19
CA ALA A 125 -24.39 5.48 9.60
C ALA A 125 -25.89 5.41 9.92
N PRO A 126 -26.33 4.59 10.90
CA PRO A 126 -27.70 4.64 11.40
C PRO A 126 -28.03 5.97 12.09
N SER A 127 -29.23 6.50 11.82
CA SER A 127 -29.85 7.59 12.58
C SER A 127 -30.42 7.11 13.92
N GLU A 128 -30.86 8.04 14.77
CA GLU A 128 -31.61 7.74 16.01
C GLU A 128 -32.86 6.88 15.75
N VAL A 129 -33.48 7.00 14.57
CA VAL A 129 -34.67 6.24 14.16
C VAL A 129 -34.32 4.98 13.35
N GLY A 130 -33.04 4.61 13.27
CA GLY A 130 -32.57 3.37 12.64
C GLY A 130 -32.50 3.38 11.11
N SER A 131 -32.83 4.49 10.46
CA SER A 131 -32.61 4.67 9.01
C SER A 131 -31.13 4.89 8.72
N MET A 132 -30.61 4.37 7.60
CA MET A 132 -29.24 4.70 7.19
C MET A 132 -29.19 6.11 6.59
N ILE A 133 -28.38 6.98 7.20
CA ILE A 133 -27.94 8.27 6.64
C ILE A 133 -26.65 8.03 5.86
N SER A 134 -26.44 8.80 4.79
CA SER A 134 -25.26 8.74 3.92
C SER A 134 -24.78 10.16 3.66
N ASP A 135 -23.70 10.56 4.32
CA ASP A 135 -23.20 11.93 4.29
C ASP A 135 -21.74 12.02 3.84
N ARG A 136 -21.48 13.01 3.01
CA ARG A 136 -20.15 13.32 2.52
C ARG A 136 -19.36 14.06 3.59
N PHE A 137 -18.06 13.78 3.65
CA PHE A 137 -17.10 14.55 4.43
C PHE A 137 -15.93 15.05 3.60
N ASP A 138 -15.32 16.14 4.09
CA ASP A 138 -14.04 16.72 3.68
C ASP A 138 -13.16 16.74 4.93
N CYS A 139 -11.95 16.18 4.87
CA CYS A 139 -11.04 16.12 6.01
C CYS A 139 -9.64 16.59 5.62
N ARG A 140 -9.27 17.76 6.15
CA ARG A 140 -7.98 18.39 5.89
C ARG A 140 -6.97 17.91 6.94
N ALA A 141 -5.98 17.17 6.46
CA ALA A 141 -4.91 16.58 7.26
C ALA A 141 -3.63 17.42 7.11
N TYR A 142 -3.15 17.97 8.24
CA TYR A 142 -2.08 18.97 8.26
C TYR A 142 -0.75 18.34 8.69
N PHE A 143 0.24 18.42 7.81
CA PHE A 143 1.59 17.91 8.03
C PHE A 143 2.58 19.05 8.19
N VAL A 144 3.34 19.06 9.27
CA VAL A 144 4.48 19.98 9.49
C VAL A 144 5.76 19.19 9.31
N ASP A 145 6.59 19.59 8.34
CA ASP A 145 7.84 18.91 7.95
C ASP A 145 7.70 17.38 7.69
N GLY A 146 6.50 16.94 7.32
CA GLY A 146 6.16 15.53 7.07
C GLY A 146 5.53 14.78 8.26
N THR A 147 5.44 15.40 9.44
CA THR A 147 4.70 14.84 10.59
C THR A 147 3.26 15.32 10.57
N LEU A 148 2.27 14.42 10.61
CA LEU A 148 0.87 14.82 10.80
C LEU A 148 0.67 15.35 12.22
N VAL A 149 0.20 16.59 12.35
CA VAL A 149 0.01 17.26 13.65
C VAL A 149 -1.47 17.58 13.95
N HIS A 150 -2.32 17.69 12.93
CA HIS A 150 -3.73 18.05 13.11
C HIS A 150 -4.62 17.48 11.98
N THR A 151 -5.92 17.36 12.23
CA THR A 151 -6.95 16.97 11.25
C THR A 151 -8.24 17.74 11.50
N LEU A 152 -8.74 18.47 10.49
CA LEU A 152 -10.05 19.13 10.51
C LEU A 152 -11.03 18.35 9.64
N VAL A 153 -12.00 17.68 10.25
CA VAL A 153 -13.15 17.07 9.55
C VAL A 153 -14.30 18.07 9.45
N VAL A 154 -14.97 18.10 8.30
CA VAL A 154 -16.26 18.75 8.04
C VAL A 154 -17.18 17.73 7.36
N PHE A 155 -18.47 17.75 7.68
CA PHE A 155 -19.53 16.99 6.99
C PHE A 155 -20.45 17.97 6.26
N ASP A 156 -21.08 17.52 5.17
CA ASP A 156 -22.06 18.33 4.43
C ASP A 156 -23.37 18.56 5.25
N HIS A 157 -23.67 17.69 6.21
CA HIS A 157 -24.78 17.82 7.16
C HIS A 157 -24.34 17.57 8.61
N ALA A 158 -25.18 17.91 9.58
CA ALA A 158 -24.93 17.65 11.00
C ALA A 158 -25.38 16.23 11.40
N HIS A 159 -24.62 15.60 12.30
CA HIS A 159 -24.84 14.27 12.88
C HIS A 159 -25.05 14.37 14.39
#